data_AF-A0A952FX68-F1
#
_entry.id   AF-A0A952FX68-F1
#
_cell.length_a   1.000
_cell.length_b   1.000
_cell.length_c   1.000
_cell.angle_alpha   90.00
_cell.angle_beta   90.00
_cell.angle_gamma   90.00
#
_symmetry.space_group_name_H-M   'P 1'
#
loop_
_entity.id
_entity.type
_entity.pdbx_description
1 polymer ?
#
loop_
_entity_poly.entity_id
_entity_poly.type
_entity_poly.pdbx_seq_one_letter_code
_entity_poly.pdbx_strand_id
1 'polypeptide(L)'
;MRSKGQTRYAVEPLKQALETTLNVRVQAKREKLFGPRVHSFTFMGETVKVQLTESGNARLDLGQIDDEVRETLLEHMRQSLDFEGR
;
A
#
# COMPACT_ATOMS: atom_id res chain seq x y z
N MET A 1 19.57 22.31 13.94
CA MET A 1 18.92 22.22 12.61
C MET A 1 18.55 20.76 12.36
N ARG A 2 17.26 20.38 12.43
CA ARG A 2 16.83 19.03 12.05
C ARG A 2 16.90 18.93 10.52
N SER A 3 17.80 18.11 10.02
CA SER A 3 17.92 17.80 8.59
C SER A 3 16.57 17.29 8.09
N LYS A 4 16.00 18.00 7.11
CA LYS A 4 14.85 17.55 6.31
C LYS A 4 15.29 16.42 5.37
N GLY A 5 15.77 15.32 5.94
CA GLY A 5 16.00 14.06 5.24
C GLY A 5 14.72 13.23 5.32
N GLN A 6 13.63 13.76 4.78
CA GLN A 6 12.37 13.02 4.70
C GLN A 6 12.64 11.81 3.82
N THR A 7 12.60 10.62 4.41
CA THR A 7 12.81 9.29 3.83
C THR A 7 12.10 9.19 2.46
N ARG A 8 12.81 9.56 1.39
CA ARG A 8 12.29 9.57 0.01
C ARG A 8 12.49 8.22 -0.67
N TYR A 9 13.05 7.26 0.03
CA TYR A 9 13.40 5.93 -0.46
C TYR A 9 12.61 4.87 0.31
N ALA A 10 11.58 4.32 -0.35
CA ALA A 10 10.99 2.97 -0.18
C ALA A 10 9.52 2.88 -0.68
N VAL A 11 8.84 4.00 -1.00
CA VAL A 11 7.42 3.95 -1.41
C VAL A 11 7.24 3.58 -2.87
N GLU A 12 8.09 4.09 -3.76
CA GLU A 12 7.90 3.89 -5.21
C GLU A 12 8.05 2.42 -5.64
N PRO A 13 9.02 1.63 -5.14
CA PRO A 13 9.12 0.22 -5.48
C PRO A 13 7.91 -0.59 -5.02
N LEU A 14 7.43 -0.36 -3.79
CA LEU A 14 6.23 -1.00 -3.26
C LEU A 14 5.00 -0.61 -4.08
N LYS A 15 4.85 0.68 -4.40
CA LYS A 15 3.77 1.17 -5.24
C LYS A 15 3.76 0.44 -6.57
N GLN A 16 4.92 0.36 -7.24
CA GLN A 16 5.03 -0.31 -8.53
C GLN A 16 4.71 -1.81 -8.43
N ALA A 17 5.14 -2.48 -7.37
CA ALA A 17 4.82 -3.88 -7.11
C ALA A 17 3.30 -4.07 -6.92
N LEU A 18 2.65 -3.25 -6.10
CA LEU A 18 1.19 -3.30 -5.91
C LEU A 18 0.43 -3.02 -7.21
N GLU A 19 0.83 -1.99 -7.96
CA GLU A 19 0.20 -1.63 -9.24
C GLU A 19 0.34 -2.75 -10.28
N THR A 20 1.51 -3.41 -10.35
CA THR A 20 1.76 -4.53 -11.26
C THR A 20 1.02 -5.80 -10.85
N THR A 21 1.16 -6.21 -9.60
CA THR A 21 0.63 -7.48 -9.08
C THR A 21 -0.89 -7.51 -9.05
N LEU A 22 -1.51 -6.42 -8.63
CA LEU A 22 -2.96 -6.35 -8.46
C LEU A 22 -3.65 -5.67 -9.65
N ASN A 23 -2.88 -5.18 -10.63
CA ASN A 23 -3.38 -4.35 -11.74
C ASN A 23 -4.23 -3.17 -11.23
N VAL A 24 -3.77 -2.52 -10.17
CA VAL A 24 -4.44 -1.37 -9.52
C VAL A 24 -3.66 -0.09 -9.73
N ARG A 25 -4.26 1.03 -9.32
CA ARG A 25 -3.57 2.32 -9.23
C ARG A 25 -3.50 2.78 -7.78
N VAL A 26 -2.29 2.98 -7.27
CA VAL A 26 -2.06 3.49 -5.92
C VAL A 26 -2.07 5.01 -5.96
N GLN A 27 -2.89 5.61 -5.11
CA GLN A 27 -3.04 7.06 -5.00
C GLN A 27 -2.64 7.52 -3.59
N ALA A 28 -2.02 8.69 -3.50
CA ALA A 28 -1.70 9.32 -2.22
C ALA A 28 -2.63 10.53 -2.01
N LYS A 29 -3.64 10.39 -1.14
CA LYS A 29 -4.63 11.46 -0.87
C LYS A 29 -4.60 11.86 0.61
N ARG A 30 -4.85 13.14 0.89
CA ARG A 30 -5.09 13.60 2.26
C ARG A 30 -6.55 13.30 2.63
N GLU A 31 -6.77 12.64 3.75
CA GLU A 31 -8.13 12.39 4.26
C GLU A 31 -8.74 13.62 4.94
N LYS A 32 -7.90 14.54 5.43
CA LYS A 32 -8.29 15.80 6.09
C LYS A 32 -7.49 16.96 5.52
N LEU A 33 -8.03 18.18 5.57
CA LEU A 33 -7.38 19.39 5.02
C LEU A 33 -5.90 19.55 5.41
N PHE A 34 -5.53 19.14 6.63
CA PHE A 34 -4.15 19.19 7.13
C PHE A 34 -3.63 17.83 7.64
N GLY A 35 -4.29 16.73 7.28
CA GLY A 35 -3.89 15.37 7.69
C GLY A 35 -2.75 14.79 6.86
N PRO A 36 -2.10 13.71 7.32
CA PRO A 36 -1.09 13.01 6.53
C PRO A 36 -1.67 12.52 5.20
N ARG A 37 -0.81 12.37 4.19
CA ARG A 37 -1.19 11.67 2.96
C ARG A 37 -1.27 10.18 3.27
N VAL A 38 -2.39 9.57 2.93
CA VAL A 38 -2.62 8.14 3.02
C VAL A 38 -2.51 7.56 1.62
N HIS A 39 -1.76 6.48 1.47
CA HIS A 39 -1.71 5.74 0.22
C HIS A 39 -2.87 4.74 0.21
N SER A 40 -3.56 4.62 -0.91
CA SER A 40 -4.67 3.69 -1.06
C SER A 40 -4.87 3.29 -2.51
N PHE A 41 -5.51 2.15 -2.72
CA PHE A 41 -5.98 1.70 -4.03
C PHE A 41 -7.36 1.06 -3.90
N THR A 42 -8.07 0.96 -5.01
CA THR A 42 -9.35 0.24 -5.07
C THR A 42 -9.11 -1.14 -5.67
N PHE A 43 -9.58 -2.18 -4.99
CA PHE A 43 -9.51 -3.57 -5.44
C PHE A 43 -10.88 -4.21 -5.28
N MET A 44 -11.45 -4.71 -6.37
CA MET A 44 -12.81 -5.28 -6.39
C MET A 44 -13.90 -4.40 -5.75
N GLY A 45 -13.77 -3.07 -5.86
CA GLY A 45 -14.71 -2.10 -5.27
C GLY A 45 -14.36 -1.66 -3.86
N GLU A 46 -13.48 -2.38 -3.17
CA GLU A 46 -13.04 -2.07 -1.81
C GLU A 46 -11.82 -1.15 -1.81
N THR A 47 -11.80 -0.20 -0.88
CA THR A 47 -10.67 0.72 -0.72
C THR A 47 -9.68 0.18 0.30
N VAL A 48 -8.50 -0.22 -0.18
CA VAL A 48 -7.40 -0.73 0.65
C VAL A 48 -6.45 0.40 0.98
N LYS A 49 -6.21 0.64 2.27
CA LYS A 49 -5.23 1.63 2.72
C LYS A 49 -3.87 0.97 2.91
N VAL A 50 -2.82 1.67 2.50
CA VAL A 50 -1.43 1.26 2.64
C VAL A 50 -0.78 2.14 3.69
N GLN A 51 -0.44 1.53 4.83
CA GLN A 51 0.28 2.18 5.92
C GLN A 51 1.77 1.91 5.79
N LEU A 52 2.54 2.97 5.59
CA LEU A 52 3.99 2.91 5.60
C LEU A 52 4.50 3.05 7.03
N THR A 53 5.32 2.10 7.45
CA THR A 53 6.00 2.13 8.74
C THR A 53 7.28 2.95 8.66
N GLU A 54 7.74 3.47 9.80
CA GLU A 54 8.99 4.25 9.88
C GLU A 54 10.24 3.44 9.47
N SER A 55 10.17 2.11 9.55
CA SER A 55 11.23 1.19 9.10
C SER A 55 11.23 0.92 7.60
N GLY A 56 10.34 1.57 6.82
CA GLY A 56 10.25 1.37 5.37
C GLY A 56 9.42 0.16 4.94
N ASN A 57 8.82 -0.58 5.87
CA ASN A 57 7.85 -1.63 5.55
C ASN A 57 6.48 -1.03 5.27
N ALA A 58 5.63 -1.78 4.57
CA ALA A 58 4.23 -1.43 4.41
C ALA A 58 3.29 -2.48 4.98
N ARG A 59 2.13 -2.02 5.42
CA ARG A 59 1.01 -2.85 5.87
C ARG A 59 -0.23 -2.44 5.11
N LEU A 60 -0.98 -3.44 4.64
CA LEU A 60 -2.31 -3.23 4.09
C LEU A 60 -3.32 -3.28 5.23
N ASP A 61 -4.21 -2.28 5.28
CA ASP A 61 -5.34 -2.28 6.21
C ASP A 61 -6.48 -3.09 5.59
N LEU A 62 -6.67 -4.30 6.10
CA LEU A 62 -7.69 -5.25 5.63
C LEU A 62 -8.87 -5.37 6.60
N GLY A 63 -8.89 -4.57 7.68
CA GLY A 63 -9.82 -4.75 8.79
C GLY A 63 -11.27 -4.37 8.49
N GLN A 64 -11.53 -3.69 7.39
CA GLN A 64 -12.87 -3.24 6.94
C GLN A 64 -13.22 -3.74 5.54
N ILE A 65 -12.41 -4.63 4.98
CA ILE A 65 -12.61 -5.19 3.64
C ILE A 65 -13.45 -6.47 3.79
N ASP A 66 -14.35 -6.69 2.83
CA ASP A 66 -15.09 -7.94 2.69
C ASP A 66 -14.15 -9.16 2.66
N ASP A 67 -14.60 -10.26 3.27
CA ASP A 67 -13.78 -11.47 3.44
C ASP A 67 -13.37 -12.09 2.09
N GLU A 68 -14.26 -12.12 1.09
CA GLU A 68 -13.97 -12.70 -0.23
C GLU A 68 -12.90 -11.86 -0.96
N VAL A 69 -13.03 -10.54 -0.89
CA VAL A 69 -12.08 -9.59 -1.47
C VAL A 69 -10.72 -9.71 -0.77
N ARG A 70 -10.72 -9.86 0.56
CA ARG A 70 -9.50 -10.04 1.35
C ARG A 70 -8.75 -11.30 0.96
N GLU A 71 -9.43 -12.45 0.88
CA GLU A 71 -8.79 -13.71 0.50
C GLU A 71 -8.24 -13.64 -0.93
N THR A 72 -9.01 -13.07 -1.86
CA THR A 72 -8.57 -12.90 -3.26
C THR A 72 -7.32 -12.02 -3.35
N LEU A 73 -7.27 -10.93 -2.58
CA LEU A 73 -6.11 -10.04 -2.53
C LEU A 73 -4.87 -10.76 -1.97
N LEU A 74 -5.03 -11.50 -0.87
CA LEU A 74 -3.92 -12.24 -0.26
C LEU A 74 -3.38 -13.33 -1.20
N GLU A 75 -4.25 -14.01 -1.94
CA GLU A 75 -3.84 -15.02 -2.91
C GLU A 75 -3.02 -14.40 -4.06
N HIS A 76 -3.43 -13.26 -4.61
CA HIS A 76 -2.66 -12.55 -5.63
C HIS A 76 -1.28 -12.11 -5.10
N MET A 77 -1.22 -11.65 -3.84
CA MET A 77 0.05 -11.27 -3.23
C MET A 77 0.97 -12.48 -3.01
N ARG A 78 0.42 -13.62 -2.64
CA ARG A 78 1.18 -14.87 -2.44
C ARG A 78 1.75 -15.42 -3.75
N GLN A 79 1.01 -15.30 -4.84
CA GLN A 79 1.46 -15.76 -6.17
C GLN A 79 2.48 -14.82 -6.81
N SER A 80 2.64 -13.60 -6.29
CA SER A 80 3.57 -12.61 -6.81
C SER A 80 4.99 -12.82 -6.29
N LEU A 81 5.90 -13.12 -7.21
CA LEU A 81 7.34 -13.28 -6.97
C LEU A 81 8.03 -12.01 -6.41
N ASP A 82 7.38 -10.85 -6.48
CA ASP A 82 7.92 -9.57 -5.98
C ASP A 82 7.80 -9.42 -4.44
N PHE A 83 7.00 -10.26 -3.77
CA PHE A 83 6.80 -10.23 -2.32
C PHE A 83 7.49 -11.38 -1.57
N GLU A 84 8.02 -12.38 -2.29
CA GLU A 84 8.92 -13.38 -1.70
C GLU A 84 10.34 -12.80 -1.59
N GLY A 85 10.71 -12.39 -0.38
CA GLY A 85 12.05 -11.88 -0.07
C GLY A 85 13.14 -12.90 -0.44
N ARG A 86 14.16 -12.42 -1.16
CA ARG A 86 15.50 -13.03 -1.13
C ARG A 86 16.24 -12.62 0.13
#